data_AF-A0A925PJX9-F1
#
_entry.id   AF-A0A925PJX9-F1
#
_cell.length_a   1.000
_cell.length_b   1.000
_cell.length_c   1.000
_cell.angle_alpha   90.00
_cell.angle_beta   90.00
_cell.angle_gamma   90.00
#
_symmetry.space_group_name_H-M   'P 1'
#
loop_
_entity.id
_entity.type
_entity.pdbx_description
1 polymer ?
#
loop_
_entity_poly.entity_id
_entity_poly.type
_entity_poly.pdbx_seq_one_letter_code
_entity_poly.pdbx_strand_id
1 'polypeptide(L)'
;MLFRKKKIYEDIYKWRRSNNGTCFYCYEDKTVAVPFVGEKGICQECLSHFRVGHVSTDRHVITHLTKGMRSHDDTVLWLRKQGIKLAPTGQRNGAHCYMAINNPGIFDHYHDIIYGSADLNTVDRKTADKIMDSYTDIEIFKDGDIRINY
;
A
#
# COMPACT_ATOMS: atom_id res chain seq x y z
N MET A 1 -1.95 21.36 11.41
CA MET A 1 -1.61 19.93 11.58
C MET A 1 -0.99 19.42 10.29
N LEU A 2 -0.05 18.47 10.37
CA LEU A 2 0.66 17.92 9.22
C LEU A 2 0.27 16.46 8.98
N PHE A 3 -0.67 16.21 8.06
CA PHE A 3 -0.86 14.87 7.49
C PHE A 3 0.42 14.47 6.74
N ARG A 4 1.02 13.34 7.11
CA ARG A 4 2.24 12.82 6.47
C ARG A 4 1.87 11.77 5.44
N LYS A 5 1.79 12.18 4.18
CA LYS A 5 1.70 11.25 3.04
C LYS A 5 2.95 10.35 3.04
N LYS A 6 2.76 9.04 3.18
CA LYS A 6 3.82 8.04 3.25
C LYS A 6 4.29 7.70 1.83
N LYS A 7 5.52 8.07 1.45
CA LYS A 7 6.04 7.85 0.08
C LYS A 7 6.94 6.63 -0.07
N ILE A 8 7.32 6.04 1.05
CA ILE A 8 8.16 4.85 1.15
C ILE A 8 7.49 3.87 2.12
N TYR A 9 7.94 2.63 2.13
CA TYR A 9 7.47 1.68 3.11
C TYR A 9 7.77 2.15 4.54
N GLU A 10 6.75 2.09 5.40
CA GLU A 10 6.89 2.28 6.83
C GLU A 10 6.14 1.16 7.57
N ASP A 11 6.87 0.41 8.37
CA ASP A 11 6.33 -0.72 9.14
C ASP A 11 5.54 -0.22 10.35
N ILE A 12 4.21 -0.35 10.26
CA ILE A 12 3.30 0.05 11.34
C ILE A 12 3.57 -0.68 12.66
N TYR A 13 4.03 -1.93 12.64
CA TYR A 13 4.32 -2.70 13.86
C TYR A 13 5.63 -2.26 14.50
N LYS A 14 6.63 -1.85 13.71
CA LYS A 14 7.84 -1.18 14.24
C LYS A 14 7.49 0.20 14.77
N TRP A 15 6.76 1.01 14.00
CA TRP A 15 6.30 2.34 14.43
C TRP A 15 5.52 2.27 15.75
N ARG A 16 4.58 1.33 15.88
CA ARG A 16 3.77 1.14 17.09
C ARG A 16 4.64 1.00 18.34
N ARG A 17 5.76 0.28 18.25
CA ARG A 17 6.69 0.00 19.36
C ARG A 17 7.59 1.19 19.72
N SER A 18 7.87 2.06 18.76
CA SER A 18 8.86 3.13 18.91
C SER A 18 8.26 4.53 19.04
N ASN A 19 6.95 4.67 18.92
CA ASN A 19 6.26 5.95 18.92
C ASN A 19 5.18 6.00 20.01
N ASN A 20 4.96 7.17 20.63
CA ASN A 20 3.93 7.34 21.65
C ASN A 20 2.58 7.81 21.07
N GLY A 21 2.56 8.30 19.83
CA GLY A 21 1.31 8.66 19.15
C GLY A 21 0.45 7.45 18.82
N THR A 22 -0.86 7.69 18.76
CA THR A 22 -1.90 6.73 18.40
C THR A 22 -2.27 6.82 16.91
N CYS A 23 -2.02 7.96 16.25
CA CYS A 23 -2.23 8.14 14.81
C CYS A 23 -0.94 7.93 13.99
N PHE A 24 -0.97 6.98 13.05
CA PHE A 24 0.16 6.63 12.18
C PHE A 24 0.56 7.73 11.19
N TYR A 25 -0.34 8.65 10.87
CA TYR A 25 -0.13 9.65 9.81
C TYR A 25 0.28 11.02 10.32
N CYS A 26 -0.06 11.40 11.56
CA CYS A 26 0.44 12.63 12.18
C CYS A 26 1.42 12.36 13.33
N TYR A 27 1.48 11.12 13.86
CA TYR A 27 2.23 10.73 15.06
C TYR A 27 1.81 11.45 16.35
N GLU A 28 0.66 12.12 16.33
CA GLU A 28 0.08 12.73 17.52
C GLU A 28 -0.78 11.70 18.26
N ASP A 29 -0.96 11.90 19.56
CA ASP A 29 -1.93 11.15 20.34
C ASP A 29 -3.33 11.74 20.15
N LYS A 30 -4.20 10.99 19.46
CA LYS A 30 -5.55 11.41 19.05
C LYS A 30 -6.50 10.21 19.05
N THR A 31 -7.79 10.47 19.26
CA THR A 31 -8.82 9.45 19.09
C THR A 31 -8.74 8.82 17.70
N VAL A 32 -8.56 7.50 17.68
CA VAL A 32 -8.43 6.71 16.46
C VAL A 32 -9.81 6.46 15.86
N ALA A 33 -9.98 6.85 14.60
CA ALA A 33 -11.21 6.62 13.84
C ALA A 33 -11.24 5.22 13.24
N VAL A 34 -10.07 4.72 12.76
CA VAL A 34 -9.94 3.37 12.22
C VAL A 34 -8.70 2.72 12.85
N PRO A 35 -8.89 1.66 13.67
CA PRO A 35 -7.77 0.94 14.27
C PRO A 35 -7.09 0.05 13.23
N PHE A 36 -5.76 0.00 13.28
CA PHE A 36 -4.95 -0.88 12.44
C PHE A 36 -4.30 -1.99 13.27
N VAL A 37 -3.75 -1.64 14.44
CA VAL A 37 -3.03 -2.56 15.33
C VAL A 37 -3.25 -2.14 16.79
N GLY A 38 -4.11 -2.86 17.49
CA GLY A 38 -4.54 -2.50 18.85
C GLY A 38 -5.22 -1.14 18.86
N GLU A 39 -4.83 -0.27 19.80
CA GLU A 39 -5.37 1.09 19.94
C GLU A 39 -4.79 2.10 18.95
N LYS A 40 -3.88 1.68 18.06
CA LYS A 40 -3.23 2.57 17.09
C LYS A 40 -3.82 2.42 15.70
N GLY A 41 -3.91 3.54 14.98
CA GLY A 41 -4.60 3.60 13.70
C GLY A 41 -4.44 4.92 12.99
N ILE A 42 -5.52 5.42 12.40
CA ILE A 42 -5.64 6.76 11.82
C ILE A 42 -6.72 7.55 12.56
N CYS A 43 -6.44 8.80 12.90
CA CYS A 43 -7.44 9.71 13.48
C CYS A 43 -8.38 10.26 12.38
N GLN A 44 -9.55 10.76 12.77
CA GLN A 44 -10.58 11.24 11.83
C GLN A 44 -10.06 12.36 10.90
N GLU A 45 -9.25 13.27 11.44
CA GLU A 45 -8.68 14.37 10.66
C GLU A 45 -7.64 13.87 9.64
N CYS A 46 -6.81 12.88 9.98
CA CYS A 46 -5.89 12.31 8.98
C CYS A 46 -6.65 11.50 7.92
N LEU A 47 -7.75 10.85 8.31
CA LEU A 47 -8.59 10.08 7.39
C LEU A 47 -9.27 10.97 6.35
N SER A 48 -9.77 12.16 6.74
CA SER A 48 -10.40 13.10 5.81
C SER A 48 -9.42 13.67 4.77
N HIS A 49 -8.13 13.79 5.14
CA HIS A 49 -7.06 14.26 4.26
C HIS A 49 -6.30 13.12 3.58
N PHE A 50 -6.70 11.86 3.79
CA PHE A 50 -5.94 10.71 3.35
C PHE A 50 -5.74 10.71 1.83
N ARG A 51 -4.51 10.42 1.43
CA ARG A 51 -4.07 10.24 0.05
C ARG A 51 -3.07 9.09 0.03
N VAL A 52 -3.34 8.07 -0.78
CA VAL A 52 -2.43 6.94 -0.94
C VAL A 52 -1.07 7.44 -1.44
N GLY A 53 -0.02 7.09 -0.72
CA GLY A 53 1.36 7.37 -1.10
C GLY A 53 2.18 6.10 -1.31
N HIS A 54 2.04 5.09 -0.47
CA HIS A 54 2.72 3.80 -0.63
C HIS A 54 1.78 2.68 -0.23
N VAL A 55 1.40 1.83 -1.19
CA VAL A 55 0.30 0.86 -1.04
C VAL A 55 0.53 -0.10 0.13
N SER A 56 1.75 -0.61 0.32
CA SER A 56 2.06 -1.46 1.48
C SER A 56 1.91 -0.75 2.83
N THR A 57 2.38 0.50 2.94
CA THR A 57 2.29 1.30 4.17
C THR A 57 0.85 1.67 4.48
N ASP A 58 0.10 1.97 3.43
CA ASP A 58 -1.26 2.47 3.49
C ASP A 58 -2.31 1.34 3.50
N ARG A 59 -1.88 0.08 3.49
CA ARG A 59 -2.73 -1.10 3.28
C ARG A 59 -3.97 -1.12 4.16
N HIS A 60 -3.84 -0.77 5.44
CA HIS A 60 -4.95 -0.81 6.39
C HIS A 60 -6.00 0.26 6.10
N VAL A 61 -5.58 1.46 5.64
CA VAL A 61 -6.51 2.51 5.22
C VAL A 61 -7.17 2.14 3.90
N ILE A 62 -6.40 1.61 2.94
CA ILE A 62 -6.93 1.17 1.64
C ILE A 62 -8.00 0.10 1.85
N THR A 63 -7.69 -0.98 2.58
CA THR A 63 -8.64 -2.04 2.90
C THR A 63 -9.89 -1.50 3.63
N HIS A 64 -9.74 -0.51 4.51
CA HIS A 64 -10.89 0.13 5.15
C HIS A 64 -11.76 0.92 4.15
N LEU A 65 -11.16 1.72 3.29
CA LEU A 65 -11.88 2.59 2.35
C LEU A 65 -12.48 1.83 1.16
N THR A 66 -11.97 0.64 0.85
CA THR A 66 -12.55 -0.26 -0.15
C THR A 66 -13.52 -1.27 0.47
N LYS A 67 -13.74 -1.24 1.79
CA LYS A 67 -14.70 -2.12 2.44
C LYS A 67 -16.11 -1.84 1.91
N GLY A 68 -16.72 -2.83 1.26
CA GLY A 68 -18.06 -2.72 0.70
C GLY A 68 -18.12 -2.36 -0.80
N MET A 69 -16.98 -2.30 -1.49
CA MET A 69 -16.97 -2.46 -2.95
C MET A 69 -17.62 -3.80 -3.30
N ARG A 70 -18.33 -3.85 -4.44
CA ARG A 70 -19.17 -5.00 -4.80
C ARG A 70 -18.67 -5.76 -6.02
N SER A 71 -17.60 -5.27 -6.62
CA SER A 71 -17.00 -5.89 -7.80
C SER A 71 -15.51 -5.59 -7.88
N HIS A 72 -14.81 -6.49 -8.55
CA HIS A 72 -13.43 -6.29 -8.98
C HIS A 72 -13.21 -4.91 -9.64
N ASP A 73 -14.09 -4.55 -10.57
CA ASP A 73 -13.94 -3.33 -11.39
C ASP A 73 -14.15 -2.06 -10.55
N ASP A 74 -15.05 -2.08 -9.57
CA ASP A 74 -15.24 -0.96 -8.64
C ASP A 74 -13.97 -0.70 -7.83
N THR A 75 -13.34 -1.77 -7.33
CA THR A 75 -12.10 -1.69 -6.56
C THR A 75 -10.94 -1.19 -7.44
N VAL A 76 -10.78 -1.72 -8.66
CA VAL A 76 -9.78 -1.24 -9.63
C VAL A 76 -10.00 0.23 -9.96
N LEU A 77 -11.23 0.65 -10.21
CA LEU A 77 -11.57 2.03 -10.52
C LEU A 77 -11.28 2.96 -9.34
N TRP A 78 -11.58 2.52 -8.11
CA TRP A 78 -11.25 3.28 -6.90
C TRP A 78 -9.74 3.47 -6.76
N LEU A 79 -8.93 2.41 -6.90
CA LEU A 79 -7.47 2.47 -6.81
C LEU A 79 -6.89 3.45 -7.85
N ARG A 80 -7.38 3.39 -9.09
CA ARG A 80 -6.97 4.32 -10.17
C ARG A 80 -7.36 5.76 -9.86
N LYS A 81 -8.56 6.01 -9.30
CA LYS A 81 -8.98 7.35 -8.85
C LYS A 81 -8.10 7.89 -7.72
N GLN A 82 -7.52 7.01 -6.89
CA GLN A 82 -6.52 7.40 -5.89
C GLN A 82 -5.11 7.64 -6.49
N GLY A 83 -4.94 7.49 -7.80
CA GLY A 83 -3.68 7.69 -8.50
C GLY A 83 -2.74 6.48 -8.50
N ILE A 84 -3.22 5.31 -8.09
CA ILE A 84 -2.43 4.07 -8.07
C ILE A 84 -2.38 3.51 -9.49
N LYS A 85 -1.17 3.27 -10.00
CA LYS A 85 -0.96 2.53 -11.25
C LYS A 85 -0.93 1.04 -10.95
N LEU A 86 -1.64 0.25 -11.75
CA LEU A 86 -1.74 -1.20 -11.60
C LEU A 86 -1.19 -1.88 -12.85
N ALA A 87 -0.20 -2.75 -12.67
CA ALA A 87 0.30 -3.64 -13.71
C ALA A 87 -0.27 -5.06 -13.47
N PRO A 88 -1.05 -5.64 -14.40
CA PRO A 88 -1.64 -6.97 -14.21
C PRO A 88 -0.57 -8.05 -14.26
N THR A 89 -0.61 -8.99 -13.32
CA THR A 89 0.34 -10.12 -13.24
C THR A 89 -0.33 -11.49 -13.40
N GLY A 90 -1.65 -11.51 -13.62
CA GLY A 90 -2.41 -12.72 -13.95
C GLY A 90 -3.59 -12.94 -13.00
N GLN A 91 -3.98 -14.20 -12.84
CA GLN A 91 -5.03 -14.62 -11.93
C GLN A 91 -4.57 -15.81 -11.10
N ARG A 92 -4.92 -15.83 -9.81
CA ARG A 92 -4.63 -16.93 -8.88
C ARG A 92 -5.74 -17.02 -7.84
N ASN A 93 -6.16 -18.25 -7.51
CA ASN A 93 -7.11 -18.53 -6.42
C ASN A 93 -8.40 -17.69 -6.45
N GLY A 94 -8.95 -17.43 -7.65
CA GLY A 94 -10.18 -16.64 -7.82
C GLY A 94 -10.00 -15.12 -7.69
N ALA A 95 -8.76 -14.63 -7.62
CA ALA A 95 -8.44 -13.21 -7.63
C ALA A 95 -7.65 -12.82 -8.89
N HIS A 96 -7.81 -11.56 -9.29
CA HIS A 96 -6.94 -10.88 -10.25
C HIS A 96 -5.73 -10.31 -9.50
N CYS A 97 -4.54 -10.64 -9.99
CA CYS A 97 -3.28 -10.22 -9.38
C CYS A 97 -2.72 -9.00 -10.10
N TYR A 98 -2.21 -8.05 -9.33
CA TYR A 98 -1.59 -6.83 -9.82
C TYR A 98 -0.35 -6.48 -9.02
N MET A 99 0.62 -5.85 -9.67
CA MET A 99 1.62 -5.01 -9.01
C MET A 99 1.09 -3.59 -8.95
N ALA A 100 0.87 -3.08 -7.74
CA ALA A 100 0.52 -1.69 -7.48
C ALA A 100 1.81 -0.85 -7.38
N ILE A 101 2.02 0.06 -8.31
CA ILE A 101 3.30 0.76 -8.47
C ILE A 101 3.38 1.96 -7.52
N ASN A 102 4.31 1.90 -6.57
CA ASN A 102 4.61 2.98 -5.62
C ASN A 102 5.60 3.99 -6.21
N ASN A 103 6.57 3.53 -7.00
CA ASN A 103 7.60 4.36 -7.61
C ASN A 103 7.81 4.01 -9.09
N PRO A 104 7.14 4.72 -10.03
CA PRO A 104 7.25 4.44 -11.46
C PRO A 104 8.67 4.52 -12.00
N GLY A 105 9.51 5.44 -11.52
CA GLY A 105 10.87 5.60 -12.03
C GLY A 105 11.77 4.38 -11.72
N ILE A 106 11.64 3.81 -10.52
CA ILE A 106 12.37 2.57 -10.16
C ILE A 106 11.73 1.36 -10.83
N PHE A 107 10.39 1.30 -10.87
CA PHE A 107 9.66 0.20 -11.49
C PHE A 107 10.01 0.06 -12.99
N ASP A 108 9.95 1.17 -13.72
CA ASP A 108 10.23 1.19 -15.16
C ASP A 108 11.72 0.94 -15.44
N HIS A 109 12.63 1.41 -14.58
CA HIS A 109 14.06 1.19 -14.78
C HIS A 109 14.50 -0.27 -14.54
N TYR A 110 13.85 -0.97 -13.60
CA TYR A 110 14.19 -2.35 -13.21
C TYR A 110 13.12 -3.36 -13.60
N HIS A 111 12.32 -3.10 -14.64
CA HIS A 111 11.20 -3.96 -15.00
C HIS A 111 11.64 -5.42 -15.28
N ASP A 112 12.83 -5.63 -15.84
CA ASP A 112 13.35 -6.98 -16.11
C ASP A 112 13.57 -7.78 -14.83
N ILE A 113 14.04 -7.16 -13.75
CA ILE A 113 14.16 -7.81 -12.44
C ILE A 113 12.78 -8.04 -11.84
N ILE A 114 11.89 -7.04 -11.92
CA ILE A 114 10.56 -7.09 -11.32
C ILE A 114 9.68 -8.17 -11.95
N TYR A 115 9.72 -8.32 -13.27
CA TYR A 115 8.99 -9.37 -13.99
C TYR A 115 9.74 -10.72 -14.02
N GLY A 116 10.91 -10.82 -13.38
CA GLY A 116 11.65 -12.08 -13.23
C GLY A 116 12.46 -12.51 -14.45
N SER A 117 12.66 -11.63 -15.43
CA SER A 117 13.57 -11.84 -16.57
C SER A 117 15.05 -11.71 -16.18
N ALA A 118 15.34 -11.09 -15.03
CA ALA A 118 16.67 -10.96 -14.44
C ALA A 118 16.63 -11.23 -12.92
N ASP A 119 17.75 -11.69 -12.35
CA ASP A 119 17.86 -12.01 -10.92
C ASP A 119 18.10 -10.73 -10.09
N LEU A 120 17.41 -10.60 -8.95
CA LEU A 120 17.59 -9.50 -7.99
C LEU A 120 19.03 -9.43 -7.43
N ASN A 121 19.75 -10.55 -7.40
CA ASN A 121 21.14 -10.63 -6.96
C ASN A 121 22.14 -9.95 -7.93
N THR A 122 21.67 -9.49 -9.09
CA THR A 122 22.48 -8.73 -10.06
C THR A 122 22.71 -7.27 -9.64
N VAL A 123 22.00 -6.79 -8.62
CA VAL A 123 22.15 -5.43 -8.08
C VAL A 123 22.62 -5.46 -6.63
N ASP A 124 23.15 -4.33 -6.16
CA ASP A 124 23.51 -4.19 -4.76
C ASP A 124 22.27 -4.18 -3.84
N ARG A 125 22.47 -4.48 -2.55
CA ARG A 125 21.39 -4.56 -1.55
C ARG A 125 20.52 -3.30 -1.47
N LYS A 126 21.12 -2.10 -1.56
CA LYS A 126 20.37 -0.84 -1.47
C LYS A 126 19.48 -0.66 -2.69
N THR A 127 19.92 -1.12 -3.84
CA THR A 127 19.12 -1.14 -5.07
C THR A 127 18.02 -2.20 -4.99
N ALA A 128 18.32 -3.41 -4.50
CA ALA A 128 17.32 -4.44 -4.27
C ALA A 128 16.19 -3.96 -3.34
N ASP A 129 16.53 -3.30 -2.23
CA ASP A 129 15.54 -2.72 -1.30
C ASP A 129 14.63 -1.69 -2.01
N LYS A 130 15.19 -0.84 -2.89
CA LYS A 130 14.40 0.12 -3.67
C LYS A 130 13.47 -0.56 -4.68
N ILE A 131 13.93 -1.63 -5.33
CA ILE A 131 13.12 -2.40 -6.28
C ILE A 131 11.92 -2.98 -5.54
N MET A 132 12.13 -3.60 -4.37
CA MET A 132 11.06 -4.17 -3.56
C MET A 132 10.10 -3.10 -2.98
N ASP A 133 10.58 -1.89 -2.71
CA ASP A 133 9.75 -0.74 -2.28
C ASP A 133 8.96 -0.12 -3.47
N SER A 134 9.37 -0.38 -4.71
CA SER A 134 8.79 0.29 -5.89
C SER A 134 7.41 -0.21 -6.28
N TYR A 135 6.98 -1.38 -5.79
CA TYR A 135 5.66 -1.94 -6.03
C TYR A 135 5.14 -2.72 -4.83
N THR A 136 3.85 -3.01 -4.84
CA THR A 136 3.19 -3.87 -3.86
C THR A 136 2.31 -4.86 -4.60
N ASP A 137 2.47 -6.16 -4.35
CA ASP A 137 1.57 -7.16 -4.90
C ASP A 137 0.19 -7.04 -4.24
N ILE A 138 -0.85 -6.98 -5.05
CA ILE A 138 -2.23 -6.95 -4.60
C ILE A 138 -3.07 -8.01 -5.35
N GLU A 139 -4.06 -8.54 -4.66
CA GLU A 139 -5.08 -9.43 -5.21
C GLU A 139 -6.44 -8.75 -5.06
N ILE A 140 -7.22 -8.71 -6.13
CA ILE A 140 -8.59 -8.19 -6.12
C ILE A 140 -9.54 -9.33 -6.51
N PHE A 141 -10.45 -9.67 -5.59
CA PHE A 141 -11.43 -10.73 -5.76
C PHE A 141 -12.64 -10.26 -6.57
N LYS A 142 -13.41 -11.22 -7.10
CA LYS A 142 -14.59 -10.93 -7.94
C LYS A 142 -15.63 -10.06 -7.22
N ASP A 143 -15.77 -10.23 -5.92
CA ASP A 143 -16.68 -9.47 -5.04
C ASP A 143 -16.16 -8.08 -4.68
N GLY A 144 -14.94 -7.73 -5.10
CA GLY A 144 -14.31 -6.44 -4.82
C GLY A 144 -13.41 -6.43 -3.59
N ASP A 145 -13.34 -7.53 -2.83
CA ASP A 145 -12.39 -7.62 -1.73
C ASP A 145 -10.95 -7.48 -2.25
N ILE A 146 -10.11 -6.83 -1.46
CA ILE A 146 -8.71 -6.58 -1.78
C ILE A 146 -7.81 -7.18 -0.72
N ARG A 147 -6.79 -7.92 -1.16
CA ARG A 147 -5.66 -8.34 -0.33
C ARG A 147 -4.42 -7.62 -0.81
N ILE A 148 -3.71 -7.00 0.13
CA ILE A 148 -2.46 -6.28 -0.14
C ILE A 148 -1.35 -7.10 0.53
N ASN A 149 -0.51 -7.73 -0.29
CA ASN A 149 0.52 -8.64 0.17
C ASN A 149 1.75 -7.83 0.60
N TYR A 150 2.12 -7.95 1.88
CA TYR A 150 3.30 -7.35 2.45
C TYR A 150 3.78 -8.07 3.72
#